data_AF-A0A8J8CK06-F1
#
_entry.id   AF-A0A8J8CK06-F1
#
_cell.length_a   1.000
_cell.length_b   1.000
_cell.length_c   1.000
_cell.angle_alpha   90.00
_cell.angle_beta   90.00
_cell.angle_gamma   90.00
#
_symmetry.space_group_name_H-M   'P 1'
#
loop_
_entity.id
_entity.type
_entity.pdbx_description
1 polymer ?
#
loop_
_entity_poly.entity_id
_entity_poly.type
_entity_poly.pdbx_seq_one_letter_code
_entity_poly.pdbx_strand_id
1 'polypeptide(L)'
;MKQPENQARFIELFREALVRVSGQAGLISTHAHRSLDGWRCINFGHWRSLEEYTAMDTNRPFSPLFGEMLDLANNEYQKTLHEVVFTT
;
A
#
# COMPACT_ATOMS: atom_id res chain seq x y z
N MET A 1 1.21 -4.59 -12.37
CA MET A 1 0.16 -5.55 -12.73
C MET A 1 0.73 -6.56 -13.71
N LYS A 2 0.28 -7.82 -13.71
CA LYS A 2 0.65 -8.80 -14.74
C LYS A 2 0.03 -8.44 -16.10
N GLN A 3 -1.16 -7.86 -16.06
CA GLN A 3 -1.89 -7.30 -17.20
C GLN A 3 -2.59 -6.00 -16.76
N PRO A 4 -2.79 -4.98 -17.62
CA PRO A 4 -3.45 -3.73 -17.25
C PRO A 4 -4.85 -3.90 -16.64
N GLU A 5 -5.61 -4.88 -17.12
CA GLU A 5 -7.00 -5.15 -16.72
C GLU A 5 -7.09 -5.61 -15.26
N ASN A 6 -6.01 -6.21 -14.72
CA ASN A 6 -5.95 -6.62 -13.32
C ASN A 6 -5.98 -5.43 -12.35
N GLN A 7 -5.68 -4.21 -12.81
CA GLN A 7 -5.62 -3.03 -11.96
C GLN A 7 -6.95 -2.77 -11.25
N ALA A 8 -8.09 -3.00 -11.91
CA ALA A 8 -9.40 -2.78 -11.32
C ALA A 8 -9.62 -3.69 -10.11
N ARG A 9 -9.36 -4.99 -10.24
CA ARG A 9 -9.46 -5.94 -9.12
C ARG A 9 -8.45 -5.65 -8.02
N PHE A 10 -7.22 -5.30 -8.40
CA PHE A 10 -6.19 -4.91 -7.43
C PHE A 10 -6.63 -3.70 -6.60
N ILE A 11 -7.24 -2.67 -7.22
CA ILE A 11 -7.73 -1.48 -6.51
C ILE A 11 -8.78 -1.83 -5.46
N GLU A 12 -9.67 -2.78 -5.73
CA GLU A 12 -10.69 -3.22 -4.76
C GLU A 12 -10.05 -3.83 -3.50
N LEU A 13 -9.11 -4.77 -3.69
CA LEU A 13 -8.34 -5.37 -2.60
C LEU A 13 -7.50 -4.34 -1.86
N PHE A 14 -6.91 -3.41 -2.61
CA PHE A 14 -6.06 -2.37 -2.08
C PHE A 14 -6.85 -1.40 -1.20
N ARG A 15 -8.06 -1.01 -1.60
CA ARG A 15 -8.98 -0.20 -0.77
C ARG A 15 -9.29 -0.92 0.54
N GLU A 16 -9.59 -2.22 0.48
CA GLU A 16 -9.85 -3.02 1.68
C GLU A 16 -8.62 -3.09 2.60
N ALA A 17 -7.42 -3.25 2.04
CA ALA A 17 -6.17 -3.22 2.80
C ALA A 17 -5.98 -1.87 3.52
N LEU A 18 -6.32 -0.75 2.86
CA LEU A 18 -6.25 0.59 3.47
C LEU A 18 -7.30 0.79 4.56
N VAL A 19 -8.48 0.18 4.47
CA VAL A 19 -9.45 0.19 5.57
C VAL A 19 -8.91 -0.60 6.77
N ARG A 20 -8.27 -1.76 6.53
CA ARG A 20 -7.71 -2.60 7.60
C ARG A 20 -6.49 -1.96 8.30
N VAL A 21 -5.72 -1.15 7.59
CA VAL A 21 -4.61 -0.38 8.19
C VAL A 21 -5.10 0.91 8.85
N SER A 22 -6.31 1.37 8.54
CA SER A 22 -6.90 2.56 9.17
C SER A 22 -7.02 2.35 10.69
N GLY A 23 -6.62 3.36 11.45
CA GLY A 23 -6.62 3.31 12.92
C GLY A 23 -5.41 2.64 13.57
N GLN A 24 -4.43 2.17 12.78
CA GLN A 24 -3.14 1.75 13.33
C GLN A 24 -2.46 2.94 14.04
N ALA A 25 -1.83 2.66 15.19
CA ALA A 25 -1.08 3.66 15.93
C ALA A 25 0.00 4.28 15.03
N GLY A 26 0.10 5.61 15.03
CA GLY A 26 1.10 6.33 14.24
C GLY A 26 0.76 6.57 12.79
N LEU A 27 -0.27 5.95 12.21
CA LEU A 27 -0.70 6.25 10.85
C LEU A 27 -1.26 7.67 10.78
N ILE A 28 -0.65 8.52 9.95
CA ILE A 28 -1.08 9.91 9.72
C ILE A 28 -2.04 9.94 8.52
N SER A 29 -1.61 9.40 7.39
CA SER A 29 -2.42 9.32 6.18
C SER A 29 -1.99 8.15 5.30
N THR A 30 -2.89 7.74 4.41
CA THR A 30 -2.56 6.77 3.37
C THR A 30 -3.29 7.12 2.08
N HIS A 31 -2.59 7.05 0.96
CA HIS A 31 -3.12 7.40 -0.35
C HIS A 31 -2.86 6.26 -1.33
N ALA A 32 -3.91 5.76 -1.96
CA ALA A 32 -3.81 4.84 -3.08
C ALA A 32 -3.74 5.62 -4.38
N HIS A 33 -2.71 5.37 -5.18
CA HIS A 33 -2.55 5.95 -6.50
C HIS A 33 -2.63 4.82 -7.53
N ARG A 34 -3.40 5.05 -8.59
CA ARG A 34 -3.39 4.21 -9.80
C ARG A 34 -2.59 4.92 -10.89
N SER A 35 -1.74 4.19 -11.60
CA SER A 35 -1.18 4.72 -12.84
C SER A 35 -2.26 4.77 -13.92
N LEU A 36 -2.11 5.72 -14.85
CA LEU A 36 -3.06 5.90 -15.96
C LEU A 36 -2.91 4.84 -17.05
N ASP A 37 -1.79 4.13 -17.08
CA ASP A 37 -1.47 3.06 -18.04
C ASP A 37 -1.96 1.67 -17.58
N GLY A 38 -2.60 1.57 -16.42
CA GLY A 38 -3.09 0.30 -15.86
C GLY A 38 -2.02 -0.57 -15.19
N TRP A 39 -0.73 -0.23 -15.30
CA TRP A 39 0.34 -1.14 -14.90
C TRP A 39 0.71 -1.09 -13.42
N ARG A 40 0.38 -0.02 -12.70
CA ARG A 40 0.89 0.22 -11.35
C ARG A 40 -0.21 0.71 -10.41
N CYS A 41 -0.07 0.28 -9.16
CA CYS A 41 -0.74 0.87 -8.02
C CYS A 41 0.35 1.19 -6.99
N ILE A 42 0.26 2.36 -6.35
CA ILE A 42 1.25 2.82 -5.37
C ILE A 42 0.52 3.20 -4.10
N ASN A 43 1.07 2.80 -2.94
CA ASN A 43 0.67 3.36 -1.66
C ASN A 43 1.65 4.44 -1.23
N PHE A 44 1.15 5.61 -0.86
CA PHE A 44 1.91 6.58 -0.07
C PHE A 44 1.31 6.62 1.33
N GLY A 45 2.00 5.99 2.28
CA GLY A 45 1.64 5.99 3.70
C GLY A 45 2.55 6.93 4.49
N HIS A 46 1.95 7.82 5.27
CA HIS A 46 2.67 8.68 6.21
C HIS A 46 2.49 8.14 7.63
N TRP A 47 3.61 7.98 8.30
CA TRP A 47 3.68 7.46 9.66
C TRP A 47 4.41 8.46 10.54
N ARG A 48 4.01 8.55 11.81
CA ARG A 48 4.61 9.44 12.80
C ARG A 48 6.03 9.00 13.19
N SER A 49 6.32 7.71 13.14
CA SER A 49 7.67 7.19 13.37
C SER A 49 7.95 5.91 12.58
N LEU A 50 9.24 5.59 12.44
CA LEU A 50 9.69 4.34 11.82
C LEU A 50 9.28 3.12 12.64
N GLU A 51 9.27 3.23 13.96
CA GLU A 51 8.89 2.17 14.89
C GLU A 51 7.41 1.80 14.74
N GLU A 52 6.51 2.79 14.71
CA GLU A 52 5.07 2.55 14.53
C GLU A 52 4.76 1.93 13.16
N TYR A 53 5.44 2.39 12.09
CA TYR A 53 5.37 1.74 10.78
C TYR A 53 5.87 0.29 10.82
N THR A 54 7.01 0.04 11.47
CA THR A 54 7.63 -1.30 11.54
C THR A 54 6.74 -2.27 12.32
N ALA A 55 6.09 -1.81 13.38
CA ALA A 55 5.12 -2.60 14.14
C ALA A 55 3.94 -3.04 13.25
N MET A 56 3.36 -2.12 12.47
CA MET A 56 2.31 -2.44 11.50
C MET A 56 2.81 -3.42 10.42
N ASP A 57 3.99 -3.18 9.84
CA ASP A 57 4.53 -4.00 8.74
C ASP A 57 4.90 -5.44 9.20
N THR A 58 5.26 -5.60 10.47
CA THR A 58 5.52 -6.90 11.10
C THR A 58 4.22 -7.67 11.35
N ASN A 59 3.13 -7.00 11.73
CA ASN A 59 1.83 -7.60 12.00
C ASN A 59 0.73 -7.02 11.10
N ARG A 60 0.87 -7.22 9.79
CA ARG A 60 0.01 -6.58 8.80
C ARG A 60 -1.44 -7.06 8.91
N PRO A 61 -2.42 -6.18 9.21
CA PRO A 61 -3.83 -6.57 9.33
C PRO A 61 -4.46 -6.97 7.98
N PHE A 62 -3.81 -6.60 6.88
CA PHE A 62 -4.20 -6.92 5.51
C PHE A 62 -3.47 -8.14 4.92
N SER A 63 -2.71 -8.89 5.73
CA SER A 63 -2.02 -10.12 5.29
C SER A 63 -2.91 -11.12 4.54
N PRO A 64 -4.20 -11.33 4.90
CA PRO A 64 -5.07 -12.24 4.16
C PRO A 64 -5.33 -11.83 2.70
N LEU A 65 -5.21 -10.54 2.37
CA LEU A 65 -5.44 -10.02 1.01
C LEU A 65 -4.20 -10.13 0.13
N PHE A 66 -3.02 -10.29 0.72
CA PHE A 66 -1.74 -10.22 0.01
C PHE A 66 -1.60 -11.28 -1.08
N GLY A 67 -2.07 -12.51 -0.83
CA GLY A 67 -1.97 -13.59 -1.81
C GLY A 67 -2.62 -13.22 -3.15
N GLU A 68 -3.87 -12.77 -3.12
CA GLU A 68 -4.59 -12.37 -4.33
C GLU A 68 -3.96 -11.14 -4.99
N MET A 69 -3.49 -10.17 -4.20
CA MET A 69 -2.79 -9.00 -4.74
C MET A 69 -1.50 -9.38 -5.48
N LEU A 70 -0.73 -10.35 -4.96
CA LEU A 70 0.49 -10.88 -5.60
C LEU A 70 0.16 -11.70 -6.86
N ASP A 71 -1.01 -12.33 -6.93
CA ASP A 71 -1.44 -13.04 -8.13
C ASP A 71 -1.80 -12.07 -9.28
N LEU A 72 -2.24 -10.86 -8.96
CA LEU A 72 -2.65 -9.84 -9.94
C LEU A 72 -1.49 -8.98 -10.44
N ALA A 73 -0.40 -8.85 -9.67
CA ALA A 73 0.74 -7.99 -9.96
C ALA A 73 2.03 -8.76 -10.24
N ASN A 74 2.93 -8.14 -11.01
CA ASN A 74 4.32 -8.59 -11.04
C ASN A 74 4.91 -8.25 -9.67
N ASN A 75 5.48 -9.25 -9.00
CA ASN A 75 5.93 -9.18 -7.60
C ASN A 75 7.21 -8.35 -7.40
N GLU A 76 7.43 -7.34 -8.24
CA GLU A 76 8.37 -6.24 -7.97
C GLU A 76 7.76 -5.31 -6.92
N TYR A 77 7.41 -5.86 -5.77
CA TYR A 77 6.93 -5.10 -4.63
C TYR A 77 8.09 -4.24 -4.12
N GLN A 78 8.16 -2.99 -4.59
CA GLN A 78 9.15 -2.04 -4.15
C GLN A 78 8.62 -1.27 -2.95
N LYS A 79 9.14 -1.64 -1.77
CA LYS A 79 8.89 -0.92 -0.53
C LYS A 79 10.08 -0.01 -0.25
N THR A 80 9.86 1.29 -0.31
CA THR A 80 10.89 2.29 0.00
C THR A 80 10.40 3.18 1.14
N LEU A 81 11.32 3.60 2.00
CA LEU A 81 11.06 4.50 3.13
C LEU A 81 11.76 5.81 2.87
N HIS A 82 11.04 6.90 3.13
CA HIS A 82 11.50 8.27 2.86
C HIS A 82 11.15 9.16 4.03
N GLU A 83 11.97 10.18 4.24
CA GLU A 83 11.69 11.26 5.18
C GLU A 83 11.21 12.50 4.41
N VAL A 84 10.13 13.13 4.88
CA VAL A 84 9.67 14.41 4.31
C VAL A 84 10.56 15.51 4.86
N VAL A 85 11.54 15.94 4.06
CA VAL A 85 12.50 16.99 4.44
C VAL A 85 12.02 18.42 4.12
N PHE A 86 10.94 18.56 3.35
CA PHE A 86 10.38 19.85 2.95
C PHE A 86 8.90 19.72 2.53
N THR A 87 8.09 20.71 2.91
CA THR A 87 6.68 20.90 2.51
C THR A 87 6.38 22.40 2.50
N THR A 88 5.51 22.84 1.59
CA THR A 88 5.06 24.24 1.42
C THR A 88 3.67 24.47 2.00
#